data_AF-A0A9D1KCI8-F1
#
_entry.id   AF-A0A9D1KCI8-F1
#
_cell.length_a   1.000
_cell.length_b   1.000
_cell.length_c   1.000
_cell.angle_alpha   90.00
_cell.angle_beta   90.00
_cell.angle_gamma   90.00
#
_symmetry.space_group_name_H-M   'P 1'
#
loop_
_entity.id
_entity.type
_entity.pdbx_description
1 polymer ?
#
loop_
_entity_poly.entity_id
_entity_poly.type
_entity_poly.pdbx_seq_one_letter_code
_entity_poly.pdbx_strand_id
1 'polypeptide(L)'
;MEEQLGLERIKKLSAEVKDKAVLKIINYLLSRKDMNEKYLNEEKSLTQMIEFIKAKAKEKATNGVAMIEDDEVYSWAIHYFDESNKDLKISKTKSDVEVKEEKKSTVKKNKNWIPEGQLSLFD
;
A
#
# COMPACT_ATOMS: atom_id res chain seq x y z
N MET A 1 -30.21 17.35 -7.59
CA MET A 1 -28.81 17.59 -7.97
C MET A 1 -28.00 16.66 -7.10
N GLU A 2 -27.38 15.63 -7.66
CA GLU A 2 -26.52 14.73 -6.88
C GLU A 2 -25.32 15.56 -6.38
N GLU A 3 -25.28 15.76 -5.07
CA GLU A 3 -24.28 16.59 -4.40
C GLU A 3 -22.93 15.87 -4.44
N GLN A 4 -22.14 16.13 -5.49
CA GLN A 4 -20.76 15.64 -5.67
C GLN A 4 -19.76 16.32 -4.71
N LEU A 5 -20.19 16.65 -3.49
CA LEU A 5 -19.45 17.45 -2.52
C LEU A 5 -18.13 16.79 -2.11
N GLY A 6 -18.12 15.46 -2.00
CA GLY A 6 -16.92 14.67 -1.67
C GLY A 6 -15.89 14.69 -2.80
N LEU A 7 -16.31 14.52 -4.05
CA LEU A 7 -15.44 14.62 -5.22
C LEU A 7 -14.84 16.02 -5.37
N GLU A 8 -15.65 17.07 -5.16
CA GLU A 8 -15.17 18.45 -5.20
C GLU A 8 -14.15 18.73 -4.08
N ARG A 9 -14.37 18.18 -2.88
CA ARG A 9 -13.39 18.25 -1.78
C ARG A 9 -12.06 17.62 -2.17
N ILE A 10 -12.06 16.41 -2.72
CA ILE A 10 -10.85 15.73 -3.20
C ILE A 10 -10.16 16.54 -4.29
N LYS A 11 -10.91 17.06 -5.25
CA LYS A 11 -10.39 17.92 -6.32
C LYS A 11 -9.70 19.16 -5.75
N LYS A 12 -10.31 19.82 -4.76
CA LYS A 12 -9.76 21.00 -4.11
C LYS A 12 -8.48 20.69 -3.32
N LEU A 13 -8.46 19.59 -2.55
CA LEU A 13 -7.27 19.11 -1.84
C LEU A 13 -6.13 18.74 -2.80
N SER A 14 -6.48 18.15 -3.94
CA SER A 14 -5.51 17.76 -4.96
C SER A 14 -4.91 18.92 -5.75
N ALA A 15 -5.53 20.10 -5.72
CA ALA A 15 -5.05 21.26 -6.48
C ALA A 15 -3.66 21.74 -6.03
N GLU A 16 -3.27 21.45 -4.78
CA GLU A 16 -1.95 21.76 -4.24
C GLU A 16 -0.89 20.70 -4.60
N VAL A 17 -1.32 19.53 -5.07
CA VAL A 17 -0.43 18.41 -5.42
C VAL A 17 0.05 18.56 -6.86
N LYS A 18 1.38 18.72 -7.03
CA LYS A 18 2.03 18.82 -8.36
C LYS A 18 2.54 17.48 -8.89
N ASP A 19 2.44 16.42 -8.10
CA ASP A 19 3.06 15.14 -8.39
C ASP A 19 2.25 14.34 -9.43
N LYS A 20 2.87 13.98 -10.57
CA LYS A 20 2.18 13.32 -11.69
C LYS A 20 1.59 11.96 -11.28
N ALA A 21 2.30 11.20 -10.45
CA ALA A 21 1.83 9.90 -9.98
C ALA A 21 0.57 10.07 -9.13
N VAL A 22 0.58 11.05 -8.22
CA VAL A 22 -0.58 11.31 -7.36
C VAL A 22 -1.75 11.84 -8.17
N LEU A 23 -1.52 12.71 -9.17
CA LEU A 23 -2.57 13.21 -10.06
C LEU A 23 -3.30 12.09 -10.81
N LYS A 24 -2.59 11.03 -11.25
CA LYS A 24 -3.24 9.85 -11.84
C LYS A 24 -4.19 9.17 -10.86
N ILE A 25 -3.74 8.95 -9.62
CA ILE A 25 -4.53 8.32 -8.56
C ILE A 25 -5.77 9.15 -8.24
N ILE A 26 -5.61 10.47 -8.13
CA ILE A 26 -6.71 11.42 -7.92
C ILE A 26 -7.72 11.34 -9.07
N ASN A 27 -7.25 11.35 -10.32
CA ASN A 27 -8.14 11.29 -11.48
C ASN A 27 -8.98 10.01 -11.45
N TYR A 28 -8.35 8.87 -11.11
CA TYR A 28 -9.05 7.61 -10.92
C TYR A 28 -10.11 7.67 -9.80
N LEU A 29 -9.79 8.29 -8.66
CA LEU A 29 -10.74 8.53 -7.56
C LEU A 29 -11.91 9.43 -8.01
N LEU A 30 -11.61 10.49 -8.77
CA LEU A 30 -12.64 11.40 -9.30
C LEU A 30 -13.58 10.73 -10.31
N SER A 31 -13.09 9.71 -11.02
CA SER A 31 -13.91 8.91 -11.93
C SER A 31 -14.90 8.00 -11.18
N ARG A 32 -14.69 7.73 -9.88
CA ARG A 32 -15.50 6.83 -9.05
C ARG A 32 -16.52 7.63 -8.25
N LYS A 33 -17.72 7.81 -8.82
CA LYS A 33 -18.82 8.52 -8.16
C LYS A 33 -19.40 7.76 -6.97
N ASP A 34 -19.30 6.43 -6.96
CA ASP A 34 -19.75 5.55 -5.88
C ASP A 34 -19.05 5.80 -4.53
N MET A 35 -17.89 6.49 -4.54
CA MET A 35 -17.12 6.79 -3.33
C MET A 35 -17.34 8.20 -2.79
N ASN A 36 -18.24 8.98 -3.40
CA ASN A 36 -18.50 10.38 -3.03
C ASN A 36 -18.85 10.54 -1.55
N GLU A 37 -19.65 9.65 -0.98
CA GLU A 37 -20.03 9.67 0.44
C GLU A 37 -18.82 9.40 1.35
N LYS A 38 -17.89 8.54 0.93
CA LYS A 38 -16.67 8.21 1.69
C LYS A 38 -15.68 9.37 1.70
N TYR A 39 -15.63 10.15 0.62
CA TYR A 39 -14.80 11.35 0.51
C TYR A 39 -15.29 12.52 1.36
N LEU A 40 -16.55 12.47 1.82
CA LEU A 40 -17.11 13.47 2.72
C LEU A 40 -16.55 13.36 4.14
N ASN A 41 -15.89 12.25 4.47
CA ASN A 41 -15.38 12.01 5.81
C ASN A 41 -14.14 12.89 6.09
N GLU A 42 -14.28 13.83 7.03
CA GLU A 42 -13.28 14.86 7.27
C GLU A 42 -11.97 14.34 7.86
N GLU A 43 -12.01 13.15 8.45
CA GLU A 43 -10.83 12.47 9.00
C GLU A 43 -9.89 11.94 7.92
N LYS A 44 -10.34 11.86 6.66
CA LYS A 44 -9.57 11.37 5.53
C LYS A 44 -8.86 12.52 4.83
N SER A 45 -7.53 12.42 4.74
CA SER A 45 -6.68 13.41 4.10
C SER A 45 -5.95 12.82 2.91
N LEU A 46 -5.88 13.58 1.81
CA LEU A 46 -5.13 13.19 0.62
C LEU A 46 -3.65 12.94 0.95
N THR A 47 -3.09 13.75 1.85
CA THR A 47 -1.71 13.61 2.33
C THR A 47 -1.48 12.28 3.03
N GLN A 48 -2.44 11.85 3.86
CA GLN A 48 -2.36 10.55 4.54
C GLN A 48 -2.51 9.38 3.56
N MET A 49 -3.37 9.49 2.54
CA MET A 49 -3.45 8.49 1.48
C MET A 49 -2.10 8.33 0.76
N ILE A 50 -1.46 9.44 0.38
CA ILE A 50 -0.16 9.42 -0.30
C ILE A 50 0.91 8.77 0.61
N GLU A 51 0.91 9.09 1.89
CA GLU A 51 1.83 8.49 2.87
C GLU A 51 1.59 6.98 3.03
N PHE A 52 0.33 6.55 3.06
CA PHE A 52 -0.04 5.14 3.09
C PHE A 52 0.44 4.38 1.86
N ILE A 53 0.21 4.93 0.66
CA ILE A 53 0.67 4.34 -0.61
C ILE A 53 2.20 4.27 -0.64
N LYS A 54 2.89 5.32 -0.18
CA LYS A 54 4.36 5.32 -0.06
C LYS A 54 4.85 4.26 0.91
N ALA A 55 4.20 4.07 2.04
CA ALA A 55 4.53 3.03 2.99
C ALA A 55 4.37 1.65 2.35
N LYS A 56 3.23 1.36 1.73
CA LYS A 56 2.98 0.10 1.00
C LYS A 56 3.99 -0.17 -0.11
N ALA A 57 4.32 0.86 -0.89
CA ALA A 57 5.32 0.75 -1.95
C ALA A 57 6.71 0.43 -1.38
N LYS A 58 7.06 1.03 -0.24
CA LYS A 58 8.32 0.77 0.46
C LYS A 58 8.36 -0.65 1.04
N GLU A 59 7.24 -1.17 1.53
CA GLU A 59 7.14 -2.58 1.97
C GLU A 59 7.37 -3.56 0.81
N LYS A 60 6.83 -3.25 -0.37
CA LYS A 60 7.04 -4.07 -1.58
C LYS A 60 8.41 -3.87 -2.25
N ALA A 61 9.15 -2.81 -1.89
CA ALA A 61 10.44 -2.51 -2.48
C ALA A 61 11.48 -3.55 -2.06
N THR A 62 12.05 -4.27 -3.02
CA THR A 62 13.16 -5.20 -2.78
C THR A 62 14.46 -4.52 -3.19
N ASN A 63 15.42 -4.44 -2.27
CA ASN A 63 16.72 -3.80 -2.50
C ASN A 63 16.60 -2.32 -2.99
N GLY A 64 15.61 -1.59 -2.49
CA GLY A 64 15.38 -0.18 -2.84
C GLY A 64 14.67 0.04 -4.18
N VAL A 65 14.27 -1.03 -4.89
CA VAL A 65 13.51 -0.96 -6.14
C VAL A 65 12.16 -1.64 -5.97
N ALA A 66 11.09 -0.95 -6.33
CA ALA A 66 9.74 -1.51 -6.41
C ALA A 66 9.22 -1.31 -7.83
N MET A 67 8.72 -2.39 -8.44
CA MET A 67 7.92 -2.31 -9.66
C MET A 67 6.48 -2.65 -9.26
N ILE A 68 5.61 -1.63 -9.29
CA ILE A 68 4.22 -1.73 -8.87
C ILE A 68 3.37 -1.24 -10.04
N GLU A 69 2.35 -2.02 -10.39
CA GLU A 69 1.43 -1.67 -11.46
C GLU A 69 0.46 -0.55 -11.02
N ASP A 70 0.00 0.26 -11.98
CA ASP A 70 -0.93 1.36 -11.70
C ASP A 70 -2.21 0.85 -10.99
N ASP A 71 -2.75 -0.30 -11.40
CA ASP A 71 -3.93 -0.94 -10.80
C ASP A 71 -3.75 -1.30 -9.31
N GLU A 72 -2.55 -1.73 -8.92
CA GLU A 72 -2.27 -2.08 -7.53
C GLU A 72 -2.25 -0.81 -6.65
N VAL A 73 -1.67 0.28 -7.17
CA VAL A 73 -1.68 1.59 -6.49
C VAL A 73 -3.10 2.13 -6.35
N TYR A 74 -3.93 2.01 -7.40
CA TYR A 74 -5.33 2.41 -7.34
C TYR A 74 -6.11 1.58 -6.32
N SER A 75 -5.84 0.28 -6.23
CA SER A 75 -6.46 -0.61 -5.24
C SER A 75 -6.12 -0.15 -3.82
N TRP A 76 -4.87 0.24 -3.52
CA TRP A 76 -4.51 0.80 -2.22
C TRP A 76 -5.20 2.12 -1.92
N ALA A 77 -5.35 2.99 -2.91
CA ALA A 77 -6.08 4.25 -2.76
C ALA A 77 -7.56 4.00 -2.45
N ILE A 78 -8.20 3.05 -3.15
CA ILE A 78 -9.58 2.64 -2.89
C ILE A 78 -9.71 2.09 -1.47
N HIS A 79 -8.86 1.12 -1.09
CA HIS A 79 -8.85 0.52 0.25
C HIS A 79 -8.71 1.60 1.34
N TYR A 80 -7.85 2.60 1.13
CA TYR A 80 -7.68 3.69 2.08
C TYR A 80 -8.96 4.50 2.35
N PHE A 81 -9.80 4.71 1.34
CA PHE A 81 -11.08 5.40 1.49
C PHE A 81 -12.23 4.48 1.87
N ASP A 82 -12.14 3.20 1.49
CA ASP A 82 -13.13 2.18 1.82
C ASP A 82 -13.09 1.83 3.31
N GLU A 83 -11.89 1.64 3.84
CA GLU A 83 -11.61 1.28 5.22
C GLU A 83 -11.44 2.51 6.10
N SER A 84 -12.02 2.48 7.31
CA SER A 84 -11.92 3.59 8.26
C SER A 84 -10.51 3.67 8.88
N ASN A 85 -10.07 4.84 9.38
CA ASN A 85 -8.72 4.99 9.97
C ASN A 85 -8.43 4.00 11.11
N LYS A 86 -9.48 3.53 11.80
CA LYS A 86 -9.41 2.48 12.82
C LYS A 86 -9.03 1.12 12.25
N ASP A 87 -9.49 0.79 11.04
CA ASP A 87 -9.24 -0.50 10.39
C ASP A 87 -7.84 -0.54 9.76
N LEU A 88 -7.44 0.59 9.15
CA LEU A 88 -6.11 0.79 8.57
C LEU A 88 -4.98 0.87 9.63
N LYS A 89 -5.30 0.69 10.92
CA LYS A 89 -4.37 0.84 12.06
C LYS A 89 -3.44 2.06 11.90
N ILE A 90 -3.96 3.20 11.41
CA ILE A 90 -3.17 4.44 11.30
C ILE A 90 -3.10 5.07 12.68
N SER A 91 -2.47 4.36 13.63
CA SER A 91 -2.09 4.92 14.90
C SER A 91 -1.02 5.97 14.59
N LYS A 92 -1.20 7.17 15.16
CA LYS A 92 -0.28 8.30 15.01
C LYS A 92 1.06 8.06 15.75
N THR A 93 1.48 6.81 15.86
CA THR A 93 2.61 6.38 16.66
C THR A 93 3.62 5.74 15.73
N LYS A 94 4.71 6.48 15.55
CA LYS A 94 6.03 6.04 15.11
C LYS A 94 6.20 4.52 15.20
N SER A 95 6.58 3.92 14.06
CA SER A 95 7.30 2.65 13.97
C SER A 95 6.69 1.47 14.73
N ASP A 96 5.92 0.65 14.02
CA ASP A 96 6.17 -0.79 14.08
C ASP A 96 5.86 -1.44 12.73
N VAL A 97 6.77 -2.32 12.34
CA VAL A 97 6.76 -3.09 11.13
C VAL A 97 5.82 -4.28 11.37
N GLU A 98 4.62 -4.28 10.78
CA GLU A 98 3.79 -5.49 10.70
C GLU A 98 3.76 -5.97 9.24
N VAL A 99 4.87 -6.62 8.85
CA VAL A 99 4.92 -7.52 7.70
C VAL A 99 3.87 -8.60 7.92
N LYS A 100 2.71 -8.48 7.25
CA LYS A 100 1.81 -9.61 7.06
C LYS A 100 2.42 -10.54 6.01
N GLU A 101 3.27 -11.42 6.53
CA GLU A 101 3.68 -12.65 5.90
C GLU A 101 2.46 -13.60 5.87
N GLU A 102 1.79 -13.75 4.72
CA GLU A 102 0.86 -14.86 4.49
C GLU A 102 1.65 -16.08 4.00
N LYS A 103 2.09 -16.92 4.96
CA LYS A 103 2.54 -18.30 4.71
C LYS A 103 1.41 -19.29 4.98
N LYS A 104 1.11 -20.15 3.99
CA LYS A 104 1.06 -21.64 4.13
C LYS A 104 0.81 -22.31 2.77
N SER A 105 1.59 -23.31 2.34
CA SER A 105 1.63 -24.60 3.03
C SER A 105 3.00 -25.33 3.01
N THR A 106 3.24 -25.96 4.17
CA THR A 106 4.25 -26.93 4.64
C THR A 106 4.59 -28.07 3.65
N VAL A 107 5.78 -28.71 3.68
CA VAL A 107 6.19 -29.77 4.63
C VAL A 107 7.73 -29.96 4.72
N LYS A 108 8.16 -30.28 5.95
CA LYS A 108 9.49 -30.56 6.50
C LYS A 108 10.27 -31.71 5.82
N LYS A 109 11.61 -31.64 5.80
CA LYS A 109 12.51 -32.67 6.38
C LYS A 109 13.98 -32.20 6.44
N ASN A 110 14.56 -32.47 7.61
CA ASN A 110 15.91 -32.12 8.07
C ASN A 110 17.02 -32.84 7.29
N LYS A 111 18.20 -32.21 7.14
CA LYS A 111 19.48 -32.72 7.65
C LYS A 111 20.65 -31.76 7.36
N ASN A 112 21.48 -31.63 8.38
CA ASN A 112 22.78 -30.97 8.48
C ASN A 112 23.72 -31.38 7.33
N TRP A 113 24.30 -30.42 6.58
CA TRP A 113 25.44 -30.67 5.69
C TRP A 113 26.57 -29.68 5.99
N ILE A 114 27.70 -30.22 6.42
CA ILE A 114 28.96 -29.54 6.71
C ILE A 114 29.78 -29.61 5.42
N PRO A 115 30.27 -28.50 4.83
CA PRO A 115 31.16 -28.56 3.69
C PRO A 115 32.60 -28.72 4.17
N GLU A 116 32.96 -29.91 4.64
CA GLU A 116 34.37 -30.30 4.75
C GLU A 116 34.58 -31.52 3.87
N GLY A 117 35.03 -31.24 2.65
CA GLY A 117 35.50 -32.22 1.69
C GLY A 117 36.69 -32.95 2.29
N GLN A 118 36.38 -33.99 3.05
CA GLN A 118 37.30 -35.02 3.46
C GLN A 118 37.91 -35.63 2.19
N LEU A 119 39.13 -35.19 1.88
CA LEU A 119 40.08 -35.88 1.04
C LEU A 119 40.40 -37.23 1.70
N SER A 120 39.78 -38.32 1.25
CA SER A 120 40.34 -39.69 1.32
C SER A 120 39.44 -40.70 0.62
N LEU A 121 40.08 -41.73 0.04
CA LEU A 121 39.50 -42.92 -0.63
C LEU A 121 39.13 -42.77 -2.12
N PHE A 122 40.14 -42.56 -2.94
CA PHE A 122 40.33 -43.47 -4.08
C PHE A 122 41.71 -44.12 -3.92
N ASP A 123 41.69 -45.45 -3.87
CA ASP A 123 42.83 -46.37 -3.96
C ASP A 123 43.36 -46.41 -5.40
#